data_AF-A0A4R4Z6N0-F1
#
_entry.id   AF-A0A4R4Z6N0-F1
#
_cell.length_a   1.000
_cell.length_b   1.000
_cell.length_c   1.000
_cell.angle_alpha   90.00
_cell.angle_beta   90.00
_cell.angle_gamma   90.00
#
_symmetry.space_group_name_H-M   'P 1'
#
loop_
_entity.id
_entity.type
_entity.pdbx_description
1 polymer ?
#
loop_
_entity_poly.entity_id
_entity_poly.type
_entity_poly.pdbx_seq_one_letter_code
_entity_poly.pdbx_strand_id
1 'polypeptide(L)'
;MADTWVLHPDYRTPRVPADSSVAPGPWRHPDGGQVMNGTYERALPDRQVEVVTIWYGYPLSRWRGPCMPRFSSPMVSAWNPVLAQGLTLDPAAPSPYRDELWCDRWIAEALLYGRKPYGTFTLPAEQALRWFAKCGGTNLVYHARVEGELVRVVAGTSERYGQLFDLDALIADYRESLPRELAEPETAALAAHRSLSPALHYVLPEEGEERFERAPLSVRGLTLGYPPRETAARIVTASGQ
;
A
#
# COMPACT_ATOMS: atom_id res chain seq x y z
N MET A 1 -16.53 25.55 2.43
CA MET A 1 -15.18 25.52 1.83
C MET A 1 -14.82 24.07 1.54
N ALA A 2 -15.33 23.49 0.44
CA ALA A 2 -15.43 22.03 0.29
C ALA A 2 -15.11 21.47 -1.11
N ASP A 3 -14.29 22.15 -1.93
CA ASP A 3 -13.96 21.67 -3.29
C ASP A 3 -12.48 21.63 -3.64
N THR A 4 -11.59 22.02 -2.72
CA THR A 4 -10.15 22.05 -3.01
C THR A 4 -9.54 20.68 -2.78
N TRP A 5 -9.06 20.05 -3.85
CA TRP A 5 -8.19 18.88 -3.78
C TRP A 5 -6.80 19.30 -3.31
N VAL A 6 -6.25 18.59 -2.33
CA VAL A 6 -4.89 18.79 -1.83
C VAL A 6 -4.01 17.66 -2.37
N LEU A 7 -2.94 18.02 -3.09
CA LEU A 7 -1.93 17.05 -3.51
C LEU A 7 -1.08 16.64 -2.30
N HIS A 8 -0.93 15.34 -2.10
CA HIS A 8 0.05 14.74 -1.21
C HIS A 8 1.23 14.22 -2.04
N PRO A 9 2.38 14.92 -2.07
CA PRO A 9 3.53 14.48 -2.83
C PRO A 9 4.01 13.11 -2.35
N ASP A 10 4.22 12.20 -3.29
CA ASP A 10 4.80 10.88 -3.02
C ASP A 10 5.77 10.54 -4.13
N TYR A 11 7.01 10.21 -3.77
CA TYR A 11 8.06 9.82 -4.71
C TYR A 11 7.76 8.50 -5.43
N ARG A 12 6.78 7.72 -4.97
CA ARG A 12 6.26 6.52 -5.64
C ARG A 12 5.40 6.86 -6.87
N THR A 13 4.93 8.09 -6.99
CA THR A 13 4.08 8.53 -8.10
C THR A 13 4.77 8.18 -9.43
N PRO A 14 4.17 7.32 -10.27
CA PRO A 14 4.74 6.98 -11.56
C PRO A 14 4.93 8.22 -12.43
N ARG A 15 5.99 8.20 -13.24
CA ARG A 15 6.23 9.26 -14.21
C ARG A 15 5.09 9.28 -15.24
N VAL A 16 4.72 10.48 -15.67
CA VAL A 16 3.80 10.66 -16.79
C VAL A 16 4.47 10.24 -18.11
N PRO A 17 3.71 9.83 -19.14
CA PRO A 17 4.25 9.56 -20.46
C PRO A 17 5.04 10.76 -20.99
N ALA A 18 6.21 10.50 -21.57
CA ALA A 18 7.07 11.55 -22.16
C ALA A 18 6.75 11.77 -23.65
N ASP A 19 6.13 10.79 -24.29
CA ASP A 19 5.72 10.76 -25.68
C ASP A 19 4.21 10.98 -25.83
N SER A 20 3.80 11.48 -26.99
CA SER A 20 2.40 11.86 -27.28
C SER A 20 1.47 10.67 -27.53
N SER A 21 1.90 9.44 -27.26
CA SER A 21 1.15 8.21 -27.55
C SER A 21 -0.04 8.01 -26.61
N VAL A 22 -0.02 8.65 -25.43
CA VAL A 22 -1.09 8.64 -24.44
C VAL A 22 -1.65 10.05 -24.31
N ALA A 23 -2.94 10.22 -24.59
CA ALA A 23 -3.64 11.47 -24.29
C ALA A 23 -3.84 11.61 -22.77
N PRO A 24 -3.80 12.83 -22.20
CA PRO A 24 -4.10 13.01 -20.79
C PRO A 24 -5.57 12.68 -20.51
N GLY A 25 -5.86 12.03 -19.39
CA GLY A 25 -7.23 11.74 -18.94
C GLY A 25 -8.03 13.01 -18.64
N PRO A 26 -9.27 12.92 -18.14
CA PRO A 26 -10.11 14.11 -17.92
C PRO A 26 -9.84 14.86 -16.62
N TRP A 27 -9.15 14.25 -15.64
CA TRP A 27 -8.99 14.87 -14.31
C TRP A 27 -7.98 16.02 -14.33
N ARG A 28 -8.43 17.18 -13.83
CA ARG A 28 -7.66 18.42 -13.78
C ARG A 28 -7.73 19.06 -12.40
N HIS A 29 -6.65 19.68 -11.97
CA HIS A 29 -6.63 20.44 -10.74
C HIS A 29 -7.56 21.66 -10.87
N PRO A 30 -8.46 21.93 -9.89
CA PRO A 30 -9.43 23.01 -9.99
C PRO A 30 -8.78 24.41 -10.08
N ASP A 31 -7.65 24.61 -9.40
CA ASP A 31 -7.00 25.93 -9.28
C ASP A 31 -6.11 26.32 -10.48
N GLY A 32 -6.05 25.52 -11.54
CA GLY A 32 -5.16 25.83 -12.66
C GLY A 32 -5.27 24.93 -13.88
N GLY A 33 -6.21 23.98 -13.88
CA GLY A 33 -6.44 23.11 -15.04
C GLY A 33 -5.25 22.23 -15.38
N GLN A 34 -4.28 22.02 -14.49
CA GLN A 34 -3.18 21.10 -14.75
C GLN A 34 -3.66 19.65 -14.68
N VAL A 35 -3.08 18.77 -15.50
CA VAL A 35 -3.35 17.33 -15.45
C VAL A 35 -2.96 16.79 -14.08
N MET A 36 -3.89 16.14 -13.39
CA MET A 36 -3.63 15.57 -12.07
C MET A 36 -2.74 14.33 -12.17
N ASN A 37 -1.71 14.25 -11.33
CA ASN A 37 -0.81 13.10 -11.24
C ASN A 37 -0.23 13.00 -9.82
N GLY A 38 -0.67 12.01 -9.04
CA GLY A 38 -0.34 11.88 -7.62
C GLY A 38 -1.51 11.38 -6.79
N THR A 39 -1.36 11.47 -5.46
CA THR A 39 -2.43 11.21 -4.51
C THR A 39 -3.06 12.53 -4.10
N TYR A 40 -4.37 12.65 -4.29
CA TYR A 40 -5.14 13.84 -3.94
C TYR A 40 -6.13 13.51 -2.85
N GLU A 41 -6.29 14.41 -1.90
CA GLU A 41 -7.24 14.31 -0.81
C GLU A 41 -8.18 15.49 -0.81
N ARG A 42 -9.43 15.27 -0.41
CA ARG A 42 -10.37 16.32 -0.08
C ARG A 42 -11.10 15.97 1.21
N ALA A 43 -11.18 16.93 2.11
CA ALA A 43 -11.98 16.80 3.32
C ALA A 43 -13.48 16.79 2.97
N LEU A 44 -14.21 15.89 3.61
CA LEU A 44 -15.66 15.78 3.53
C LEU A 44 -16.28 16.14 4.91
N PRO A 45 -17.60 16.34 4.98
CA PRO A 45 -18.32 16.45 6.26
C PRO A 45 -18.06 15.24 7.18
N ASP A 46 -18.41 15.37 8.46
CA ASP A 46 -18.36 14.28 9.46
C ASP A 46 -16.99 13.64 9.65
N ARG A 47 -15.92 14.45 9.54
CA ARG A 47 -14.51 14.03 9.66
C ARG A 47 -14.14 12.90 8.67
N GLN A 48 -14.81 12.86 7.52
CA GLN A 48 -14.47 11.97 6.43
C GLN A 48 -13.47 12.63 5.48
N VAL A 49 -12.75 11.80 4.73
CA VAL A 49 -11.88 12.22 3.64
C VAL A 49 -12.18 11.39 2.40
N GLU A 50 -12.04 12.01 1.24
CA GLU A 50 -11.99 11.34 -0.04
C GLU A 50 -10.57 11.39 -0.57
N VAL A 51 -10.04 10.23 -0.96
CA VAL A 51 -8.69 10.13 -1.54
C VAL A 51 -8.79 9.50 -2.92
N VAL A 52 -8.11 10.10 -3.89
CA VAL A 52 -8.00 9.60 -5.25
C VAL A 52 -6.52 9.50 -5.62
N THR A 53 -6.11 8.35 -6.12
CA THR A 53 -4.79 8.16 -6.72
C THR A 53 -4.92 8.25 -8.23
N ILE A 54 -4.25 9.21 -8.84
CA ILE A 54 -4.40 9.56 -10.25
C ILE A 54 -3.05 9.45 -10.95
N TRP A 55 -3.02 8.78 -12.10
CA TRP A 55 -1.89 8.82 -13.02
C TRP A 55 -2.29 9.52 -14.31
N TYR A 56 -1.61 10.62 -14.63
CA TYR A 56 -1.81 11.38 -15.88
C TYR A 56 -3.29 11.68 -16.24
N GLY A 57 -4.08 12.09 -15.23
CA GLY A 57 -5.50 12.42 -15.38
C GLY A 57 -6.45 11.22 -15.37
N TYR A 58 -5.94 10.00 -15.21
CA TYR A 58 -6.71 8.76 -15.08
C TYR A 58 -6.73 8.28 -13.62
N PRO A 59 -7.91 8.18 -12.99
CA PRO A 59 -8.01 7.72 -11.61
C PRO A 59 -7.79 6.21 -11.54
N LEU A 60 -6.81 5.78 -10.75
CA LEU A 60 -6.45 4.37 -10.56
C LEU A 60 -7.12 3.76 -9.33
N SER A 61 -7.31 4.57 -8.29
CA SER A 61 -8.07 4.21 -7.10
C SER A 61 -8.82 5.41 -6.54
N ARG A 62 -9.96 5.14 -5.90
CA ARG A 62 -10.77 6.12 -5.20
C ARG A 62 -11.41 5.45 -4.00
N TRP A 63 -11.30 6.09 -2.84
CA TRP A 63 -11.94 5.60 -1.63
C TRP A 63 -12.34 6.77 -0.73
N ARG A 64 -13.25 6.46 0.20
CA ARG A 64 -13.74 7.40 1.23
C ARG A 64 -13.68 6.72 2.57
N GLY A 65 -13.31 7.45 3.61
CA GLY A 65 -13.18 6.90 4.94
C GLY A 65 -12.89 7.98 5.99
N PRO A 66 -12.72 7.57 7.26
CA PRO A 66 -12.46 8.52 8.32
C PRO A 66 -11.08 9.17 8.18
N CYS A 67 -10.97 10.41 8.66
CA CYS A 67 -9.70 11.09 8.83
C CYS A 67 -8.89 10.45 9.98
N MET A 68 -7.64 10.07 9.72
CA MET A 68 -6.71 9.52 10.72
C MET A 68 -5.41 10.35 10.72
N PRO A 69 -5.37 11.45 11.48
CA PRO A 69 -4.34 12.47 11.31
C PRO A 69 -3.05 12.19 12.08
N ARG A 70 -3.04 11.25 13.05
CA ARG A 70 -1.89 11.05 13.93
C ARG A 70 -0.84 10.15 13.31
N PHE A 71 -1.28 9.11 12.61
CA PHE A 71 -0.36 8.15 12.03
C PHE A 71 0.30 8.66 10.75
N SER A 72 1.63 8.55 10.69
CA SER A 72 2.40 8.72 9.47
C SER A 72 3.56 7.73 9.45
N SER A 73 3.84 7.14 8.29
CA SER A 73 5.00 6.28 8.08
C SER A 73 5.48 6.41 6.63
N PRO A 74 6.79 6.51 6.38
CA PRO A 74 7.32 6.53 5.03
C PRO A 74 7.10 5.20 4.31
N MET A 75 6.76 4.11 5.01
CA MET A 75 6.49 2.79 4.42
C MET A 75 5.03 2.62 4.00
N VAL A 76 4.19 3.62 4.24
CA VAL A 76 2.76 3.58 4.01
C VAL A 76 2.38 4.62 2.96
N SER A 77 1.60 4.22 1.95
CA SER A 77 1.20 5.11 0.86
C SER A 77 -0.05 4.61 0.15
N ALA A 78 -0.88 5.52 -0.35
CA ALA A 78 -2.00 5.20 -1.24
C ALA A 78 -1.53 4.61 -2.58
N TRP A 79 -0.27 4.83 -2.96
CA TRP A 79 0.36 4.16 -4.11
C TRP A 79 0.70 2.69 -3.84
N ASN A 80 0.89 2.28 -2.59
CA ASN A 80 1.27 0.90 -2.29
C ASN A 80 0.21 -0.15 -2.71
N PRO A 81 -1.10 0.01 -2.44
CA PRO A 81 -2.09 -0.91 -2.97
C PRO A 81 -2.23 -0.77 -4.50
N VAL A 82 -2.17 0.45 -5.03
CA VAL A 82 -2.30 0.74 -6.48
C VAL A 82 -1.22 0.01 -7.28
N LEU A 83 0.05 0.19 -6.91
CA LEU A 83 1.19 -0.34 -7.65
C LEU A 83 1.46 -1.81 -7.36
N ALA A 84 1.10 -2.32 -6.18
CA ALA A 84 1.26 -3.74 -5.86
C ALA A 84 0.18 -4.63 -6.48
N GLN A 85 -1.03 -4.11 -6.72
CA GLN A 85 -2.16 -4.90 -7.21
C GLN A 85 -2.56 -4.53 -8.64
N GLY A 86 -1.88 -3.56 -9.27
CA GLY A 86 -2.24 -3.11 -10.60
C GLY A 86 -3.64 -2.47 -10.66
N LEU A 87 -4.05 -1.73 -9.63
CA LEU A 87 -5.41 -1.21 -9.54
C LEU A 87 -5.72 -0.24 -10.68
N THR A 88 -6.87 -0.43 -11.32
CA THR A 88 -7.47 0.48 -12.31
C THR A 88 -8.96 0.62 -12.01
N LEU A 89 -9.51 1.83 -11.97
CA LEU A 89 -10.97 2.02 -11.88
C LEU A 89 -11.66 1.70 -13.21
N ASP A 90 -10.98 1.95 -14.33
CA ASP A 90 -11.44 1.64 -15.68
C ASP A 90 -10.36 0.80 -16.38
N PRO A 91 -10.60 -0.50 -16.62
CA PRO A 91 -9.64 -1.37 -17.31
C PRO A 91 -9.34 -0.95 -18.75
N ALA A 92 -10.22 -0.15 -19.38
CA ALA A 92 -10.00 0.37 -20.73
C ALA A 92 -9.18 1.68 -20.74
N ALA A 93 -9.01 2.32 -19.58
CA ALA A 93 -8.23 3.54 -19.48
C ALA A 93 -6.72 3.25 -19.49
N PRO A 94 -5.90 4.16 -20.05
CA PRO A 94 -4.45 4.09 -19.90
C PRO A 94 -4.01 3.97 -18.43
N SER A 95 -2.99 3.14 -18.20
CA SER A 95 -2.43 2.90 -16.86
C SER A 95 -0.90 2.90 -16.90
N PRO A 96 -0.22 3.09 -15.74
CA PRO A 96 1.24 3.07 -15.70
C PRO A 96 1.84 1.66 -15.80
N TYR A 97 1.01 0.61 -15.85
CA TYR A 97 1.43 -0.79 -15.82
C TYR A 97 1.86 -1.23 -17.22
N ARG A 98 3.14 -1.60 -17.38
CA ARG A 98 3.74 -1.82 -18.71
C ARG A 98 3.65 -3.25 -19.23
N ASP A 99 3.62 -4.22 -18.33
CA ASP A 99 3.51 -5.64 -18.62
C ASP A 99 3.00 -6.39 -17.38
N GLU A 100 2.80 -7.70 -17.53
CA GLU A 100 2.26 -8.59 -16.49
C GLU A 100 3.14 -8.66 -15.22
N LEU A 101 4.45 -8.43 -15.35
CA LEU A 101 5.42 -8.49 -14.25
C LEU A 101 5.71 -7.10 -13.64
N TRP A 102 4.99 -6.06 -14.08
CA TRP A 102 5.21 -4.70 -13.60
C TRP A 102 5.03 -4.58 -12.08
N CYS A 103 3.93 -5.13 -11.55
CA CYS A 103 3.60 -5.08 -10.13
C CYS A 103 4.65 -5.82 -9.31
N ASP A 104 5.08 -7.01 -9.76
CA ASP A 104 6.12 -7.81 -9.09
C ASP A 104 7.46 -7.08 -9.01
N ARG A 105 7.90 -6.48 -10.12
CA ARG A 105 9.14 -5.68 -10.15
C ARG A 105 9.03 -4.47 -9.25
N TRP A 106 7.87 -3.82 -9.19
CA TRP A 106 7.63 -2.72 -8.28
C TRP A 106 7.66 -3.16 -6.82
N ILE A 107 7.04 -4.29 -6.44
CA ILE A 107 7.07 -4.83 -5.07
C ILE A 107 8.52 -5.14 -4.67
N ALA A 108 9.27 -5.82 -5.54
CA ALA A 108 10.67 -6.15 -5.31
C ALA A 108 11.52 -4.89 -5.06
N GLU A 109 11.34 -3.85 -5.88
CA GLU A 109 12.03 -2.56 -5.70
C GLU A 109 11.57 -1.85 -4.42
N ALA A 110 10.27 -1.85 -4.14
CA ALA A 110 9.69 -1.20 -2.97
C ALA A 110 10.24 -1.77 -1.67
N LEU A 111 10.45 -3.07 -1.59
CA LEU A 111 11.07 -3.72 -0.44
C LEU A 111 12.53 -3.27 -0.23
N LEU A 112 13.35 -3.27 -1.29
CA LEU A 112 14.76 -2.88 -1.20
C LEU A 112 14.96 -1.45 -0.68
N TYR A 113 14.04 -0.54 -1.01
CA TYR A 113 14.12 0.87 -0.59
C TYR A 113 13.25 1.19 0.62
N GLY A 114 12.80 0.20 1.39
CA GLY A 114 12.01 0.40 2.60
C GLY A 114 10.68 1.11 2.36
N ARG A 115 10.09 0.96 1.17
CA ARG A 115 8.82 1.60 0.77
C ARG A 115 7.59 0.80 1.18
N LYS A 116 7.78 -0.48 1.49
CA LYS A 116 6.80 -1.44 2.02
C LYS A 116 7.52 -2.41 2.96
N PRO A 117 6.85 -2.94 4.01
CA PRO A 117 7.52 -3.78 5.00
C PRO A 117 7.45 -5.28 4.67
N TYR A 118 6.56 -5.69 3.76
CA TYR A 118 6.37 -7.07 3.30
C TYR A 118 5.78 -7.10 1.89
N GLY A 119 6.08 -8.16 1.15
CA GLY A 119 5.48 -8.43 -0.15
C GLY A 119 5.82 -9.81 -0.69
N THR A 120 4.94 -10.29 -1.55
CA THR A 120 5.15 -11.46 -2.40
C THR A 120 5.30 -10.97 -3.83
N PHE A 121 6.27 -11.50 -4.56
CA PHE A 121 6.50 -11.14 -5.95
C PHE A 121 7.16 -12.27 -6.74
N THR A 122 6.99 -12.26 -8.06
CA THR A 122 7.57 -13.24 -8.97
C THR A 122 8.44 -12.55 -10.02
N LEU A 123 9.69 -12.99 -10.17
CA LEU A 123 10.64 -12.43 -11.14
C LEU A 123 11.25 -13.51 -12.04
N PRO A 124 11.70 -13.16 -13.26
CA PRO A 124 12.59 -14.03 -14.02
C PRO A 124 13.85 -14.35 -13.22
N ALA A 125 14.38 -15.57 -13.36
CA ALA A 125 15.48 -16.07 -12.54
C ALA A 125 16.68 -15.10 -12.45
N GLU A 126 17.10 -14.50 -13.57
CA GLU A 126 18.18 -13.53 -13.59
C GLU A 126 17.87 -12.27 -12.75
N GLN A 127 16.65 -11.75 -12.84
CA GLN A 127 16.23 -10.58 -12.06
C GLN A 127 16.13 -10.91 -10.56
N ALA A 128 15.66 -12.11 -10.21
CA ALA A 128 15.61 -12.59 -8.84
C ALA A 128 17.02 -12.69 -8.22
N LEU A 129 17.99 -13.26 -8.94
CA LEU A 129 19.39 -13.34 -8.49
C LEU A 129 20.00 -11.95 -8.25
N ARG A 130 19.77 -11.00 -9.16
CA ARG A 130 20.19 -9.61 -8.97
C ARG A 130 19.51 -8.95 -7.77
N TRP A 131 18.25 -9.29 -7.50
CA TRP A 131 17.53 -8.80 -6.33
C TRP A 131 18.10 -9.39 -5.03
N PHE A 132 18.34 -10.71 -4.96
CA PHE A 132 18.95 -11.35 -3.79
C PHE A 132 20.32 -10.75 -3.45
N ALA A 133 21.14 -10.47 -4.47
CA ALA A 133 22.43 -9.82 -4.29
C ALA A 133 22.32 -8.41 -3.64
N LYS A 134 21.26 -7.66 -3.94
CA LYS A 134 20.99 -6.34 -3.34
C LYS A 134 20.37 -6.45 -1.95
N CYS A 135 19.51 -7.44 -1.74
CA CYS A 135 18.77 -7.70 -0.50
C CYS A 135 19.70 -7.97 0.70
N GLY A 136 20.87 -8.57 0.48
CA GLY A 136 21.83 -8.89 1.55
C GLY A 136 22.31 -7.69 2.37
N GLY A 137 22.08 -6.46 1.91
CA GLY A 137 22.39 -5.23 2.64
C GLY A 137 21.21 -4.51 3.29
N THR A 138 19.98 -5.02 3.21
CA THR A 138 18.75 -4.25 3.52
C THR A 138 17.91 -4.81 4.68
N ASN A 139 18.47 -5.62 5.60
CA ASN A 139 17.76 -6.25 6.73
C ASN A 139 16.48 -7.03 6.36
N LEU A 140 16.35 -7.41 5.09
CA LEU A 140 15.23 -8.17 4.58
C LEU A 140 15.50 -9.67 4.73
N VAL A 141 14.45 -10.41 5.07
CA VAL A 141 14.44 -11.88 5.08
C VAL A 141 13.45 -12.33 4.03
N TYR A 142 13.79 -13.40 3.32
CA TYR A 142 12.96 -13.92 2.24
C TYR A 142 12.95 -15.45 2.18
N HIS A 143 11.87 -15.98 1.61
CA HIS A 143 11.75 -17.35 1.17
C HIS A 143 11.53 -17.34 -0.36
N ALA A 144 12.18 -18.23 -1.09
CA ALA A 144 12.13 -18.25 -2.54
C ALA A 144 11.90 -19.67 -3.07
N ARG A 145 11.03 -19.80 -4.08
CA ARG A 145 10.73 -21.05 -4.78
C ARG A 145 10.85 -20.84 -6.28
N VAL A 146 11.47 -21.80 -6.97
CA VAL A 146 11.52 -21.82 -8.43
C VAL A 146 10.21 -22.39 -8.98
N GLU A 147 9.62 -21.69 -9.94
CA GLU A 147 8.37 -22.02 -10.63
C GLU A 147 8.60 -21.92 -12.15
N GLY A 148 9.18 -22.97 -12.74
CA GLY A 148 9.65 -22.93 -14.13
C GLY A 148 10.80 -21.94 -14.30
N GLU A 149 10.66 -20.99 -15.23
CA GLU A 149 11.65 -19.93 -15.49
C GLU A 149 11.55 -18.73 -14.54
N LEU A 150 10.56 -18.76 -13.63
CA LEU A 150 10.29 -17.71 -12.68
C LEU A 150 10.71 -18.13 -11.27
N VAL A 151 11.03 -17.15 -10.44
CA VAL A 151 11.30 -17.33 -9.02
C VAL A 151 10.29 -16.53 -8.25
N ARG A 152 9.45 -17.22 -7.50
CA ARG A 152 8.49 -16.64 -6.57
C ARG A 152 9.19 -16.38 -5.24
N VAL A 153 9.10 -15.15 -4.75
CA VAL A 153 9.74 -14.69 -3.53
C VAL A 153 8.70 -14.11 -2.59
N VAL A 154 8.76 -14.51 -1.33
CA VAL A 154 8.08 -13.85 -0.22
C VAL A 154 9.13 -13.18 0.62
N ALA A 155 9.00 -11.90 0.91
CA ALA A 155 10.01 -11.13 1.62
C ALA A 155 9.40 -10.13 2.58
N GLY A 156 10.15 -9.81 3.64
CA GLY A 156 9.74 -8.85 4.65
C GLY A 156 10.89 -8.34 5.50
N THR A 157 10.59 -7.27 6.23
CA THR A 157 11.50 -6.64 7.19
C THR A 157 11.67 -7.49 8.45
N SER A 158 12.90 -7.56 8.94
CA SER A 158 13.23 -8.29 10.18
C SER A 158 12.94 -7.49 11.45
N GLU A 159 12.76 -6.18 11.33
CA GLU A 159 12.33 -5.28 12.38
C GLU A 159 10.90 -5.60 12.86
N ARG A 160 10.60 -5.21 14.11
CA ARG A 160 9.30 -5.44 14.74
C ARG A 160 8.29 -4.35 14.38
N TYR A 161 6.99 -4.64 14.40
CA TYR A 161 5.96 -3.62 14.11
C TYR A 161 6.09 -2.38 14.99
N GLY A 162 6.37 -2.54 16.28
CA GLY A 162 6.56 -1.40 17.20
C GLY A 162 7.83 -0.58 16.96
N GLN A 163 8.75 -1.05 16.10
CA GLN A 163 9.93 -0.30 15.66
C GLN A 163 9.66 0.38 14.30
N LEU A 164 8.85 -0.25 13.45
CA LEU A 164 8.52 0.23 12.11
C LEU A 164 7.43 1.32 12.12
N PHE A 165 6.54 1.28 13.11
CA PHE A 165 5.30 2.05 13.11
C PHE A 165 4.99 2.62 14.50
N ASP A 166 4.45 3.84 14.51
CA ASP A 166 3.83 4.42 15.71
C ASP A 166 2.46 3.75 15.94
N LEU A 167 2.49 2.58 16.57
CA LEU A 167 1.30 1.80 16.87
C LEU A 167 0.39 2.49 17.88
N ASP A 168 0.92 3.34 18.75
CA ASP A 168 0.13 4.06 19.76
C ASP A 168 -0.73 5.13 19.09
N ALA A 169 -0.16 5.91 18.17
CA ALA A 169 -0.90 6.84 17.32
C ALA A 169 -1.96 6.13 16.47
N LEU A 170 -1.61 5.00 15.86
CA LEU A 170 -2.52 4.23 15.02
C LEU A 170 -3.70 3.65 15.81
N ILE A 171 -3.43 3.08 16.99
CA ILE A 171 -4.46 2.54 17.87
C ILE A 171 -5.41 3.64 18.33
N ALA A 172 -4.90 4.82 18.67
CA ALA A 172 -5.73 5.97 19.03
C ALA A 172 -6.61 6.41 17.85
N ASP A 173 -6.05 6.51 16.65
CA ASP A 173 -6.80 6.87 15.44
C ASP A 173 -7.92 5.86 15.15
N TYR A 174 -7.66 4.55 15.26
CA TYR A 174 -8.71 3.53 15.07
C TYR A 174 -9.82 3.61 16.11
N ARG A 175 -9.49 3.81 17.39
CA ARG A 175 -10.50 3.94 18.47
C ARG A 175 -11.42 5.14 18.31
N GLU A 176 -10.92 6.23 17.75
CA GLU A 176 -11.71 7.43 17.51
C GLU A 176 -12.52 7.39 16.22
N SER A 177 -12.05 6.63 15.23
CA SER A 177 -12.56 6.69 13.86
C SER A 177 -13.53 5.57 13.49
N LEU A 178 -13.47 4.45 14.19
CA LEU A 178 -14.30 3.27 13.91
C LEU A 178 -15.33 3.05 15.03
N PRO A 179 -16.48 2.42 14.73
CA PRO A 179 -17.37 1.87 15.76
C PRO A 179 -16.60 0.95 16.70
N ARG A 180 -16.96 0.98 17.98
CA ARG A 180 -16.21 0.31 19.06
C ARG A 180 -16.02 -1.18 18.79
N GLU A 181 -17.08 -1.84 18.33
CA GLU A 181 -17.14 -3.26 17.98
C GLU A 181 -16.17 -3.64 16.84
N LEU A 182 -15.83 -2.70 15.96
CA LEU A 182 -14.84 -2.88 14.90
C LEU A 182 -13.44 -2.46 15.36
N ALA A 183 -13.35 -1.40 16.17
CA ALA A 183 -12.07 -0.85 16.64
C ALA A 183 -11.37 -1.77 17.65
N GLU A 184 -12.11 -2.36 18.60
CA GLU A 184 -11.54 -3.20 19.66
C GLU A 184 -10.72 -4.40 19.13
N PRO A 185 -11.25 -5.28 18.26
CA PRO A 185 -10.47 -6.42 17.75
C PRO A 185 -9.24 -5.98 16.95
N GLU A 186 -9.37 -4.95 16.12
CA GLU A 186 -8.26 -4.45 15.28
C GLU A 186 -7.16 -3.80 16.13
N THR A 187 -7.53 -3.01 17.15
CA THR A 187 -6.54 -2.39 18.04
C THR A 187 -5.86 -3.39 18.96
N ALA A 188 -6.59 -4.42 19.41
CA ALA A 188 -6.01 -5.54 20.16
C ALA A 188 -5.01 -6.33 19.30
N ALA A 189 -5.34 -6.56 18.02
CA ALA A 189 -4.45 -7.21 17.08
C ALA A 189 -3.15 -6.42 16.88
N LEU A 190 -3.23 -5.11 16.64
CA LEU A 190 -2.05 -4.24 16.52
C LEU A 190 -1.17 -4.29 17.77
N ALA A 191 -1.78 -4.25 18.96
CA ALA A 191 -1.04 -4.37 20.22
C ALA A 191 -0.33 -5.71 20.35
N ALA A 192 -0.99 -6.82 20.01
CA ALA A 192 -0.41 -8.16 20.02
C ALA A 192 0.75 -8.32 19.01
N HIS A 193 0.72 -7.59 17.90
CA HIS A 193 1.77 -7.63 16.88
C HIS A 193 2.97 -6.73 17.19
N ARG A 194 2.92 -5.89 18.23
CA ARG A 194 3.98 -4.91 18.56
C ARG A 194 5.39 -5.51 18.57
N SER A 195 5.54 -6.70 19.17
CA SER A 195 6.83 -7.39 19.30
C SER A 195 7.15 -8.36 18.16
N LEU A 196 6.25 -8.50 17.19
CA LEU A 196 6.41 -9.42 16.06
C LEU A 196 7.08 -8.70 14.88
N SER A 197 7.81 -9.45 14.07
CA SER A 197 8.39 -8.98 12.80
C SER A 197 7.58 -9.54 11.63
N PRO A 198 7.33 -8.78 10.55
CA PRO A 198 6.72 -9.31 9.34
C PRO A 198 7.47 -10.54 8.80
N ALA A 199 8.80 -10.47 8.73
CA ALA A 199 9.64 -11.58 8.29
C ALA A 199 9.49 -12.82 9.18
N LEU A 200 9.71 -12.66 10.49
CA LEU A 200 9.72 -13.81 11.40
C LEU A 200 8.33 -14.44 11.56
N HIS A 201 7.27 -13.65 11.37
CA HIS A 201 5.91 -14.11 11.61
C HIS A 201 5.22 -14.64 10.34
N TYR A 202 5.49 -14.07 9.17
CA TYR A 202 4.80 -14.38 7.91
C TYR A 202 5.71 -14.88 6.77
N VAL A 203 7.03 -14.67 6.83
CA VAL A 203 7.95 -15.11 5.76
C VAL A 203 8.62 -16.45 6.10
N LEU A 204 9.21 -16.57 7.30
CA LEU A 204 9.97 -17.75 7.69
C LEU A 204 9.14 -19.02 7.92
N PRO A 205 7.94 -18.95 8.52
CA PRO A 205 7.13 -20.15 8.73
C PRO A 205 6.62 -20.73 7.41
N GLU A 206 6.57 -22.06 7.29
CA GLU A 206 6.05 -22.74 6.09
C GLU A 206 4.60 -22.34 5.77
N GLU A 207 3.76 -22.16 6.79
CA GLU A 207 2.37 -21.70 6.67
C GLU A 207 2.23 -20.17 6.70
N GLY A 208 3.33 -19.43 6.49
CA GLY A 208 3.40 -17.98 6.71
C GLY A 208 2.42 -17.18 5.86
N GLU A 209 2.22 -17.57 4.60
CA GLU A 209 1.31 -16.89 3.68
C GLU A 209 -0.16 -17.13 4.05
N GLU A 210 -0.55 -18.36 4.36
CA GLU A 210 -1.90 -18.66 4.86
C GLU A 210 -2.20 -17.92 6.17
N ARG A 211 -1.21 -17.87 7.06
CA ARG A 211 -1.31 -17.11 8.31
C ARG A 211 -1.50 -15.62 8.02
N PHE A 212 -0.78 -15.08 7.04
CA PHE A 212 -0.89 -13.69 6.64
C PHE A 212 -2.28 -13.37 6.07
N GLU A 213 -2.85 -14.25 5.25
CA GLU A 213 -4.19 -14.08 4.68
C GLU A 213 -5.29 -14.00 5.76
N ARG A 214 -5.12 -14.77 6.85
CA ARG A 214 -6.06 -14.82 7.99
C ARG A 214 -5.82 -13.73 9.03
N ALA A 215 -4.77 -12.91 8.90
CA ALA A 215 -4.47 -11.86 9.87
C ALA A 215 -5.55 -10.75 9.86
N PRO A 216 -5.77 -10.05 10.98
CA PRO A 216 -6.71 -8.93 11.05
C PRO A 216 -6.38 -7.84 10.02
N LEU A 217 -7.40 -7.11 9.55
CA LEU A 217 -7.24 -6.22 8.40
C LEU A 217 -6.31 -5.05 8.69
N SER A 218 -6.31 -4.52 9.93
CA SER A 218 -5.39 -3.47 10.36
C SER A 218 -3.93 -3.93 10.26
N VAL A 219 -3.64 -5.15 10.71
CA VAL A 219 -2.31 -5.77 10.62
C VAL A 219 -1.96 -5.97 9.16
N ARG A 220 -2.82 -6.65 8.37
CA ARG A 220 -2.57 -6.90 6.95
C ARG A 220 -2.33 -5.62 6.16
N GLY A 221 -3.12 -4.58 6.41
CA GLY A 221 -2.95 -3.27 5.81
C GLY A 221 -1.57 -2.69 6.12
N LEU A 222 -1.19 -2.68 7.40
CA LEU A 222 0.10 -2.18 7.84
C LEU A 222 1.27 -3.00 7.25
N THR A 223 1.18 -4.33 7.25
CA THR A 223 2.14 -5.25 6.62
C THR A 223 2.26 -5.03 5.11
N LEU A 224 1.20 -4.64 4.41
CA LEU A 224 1.26 -4.34 2.97
C LEU A 224 1.64 -2.87 2.69
N GLY A 225 1.85 -2.07 3.73
CA GLY A 225 2.13 -0.64 3.61
C GLY A 225 0.91 0.17 3.14
N TYR A 226 -0.31 -0.26 3.43
CA TYR A 226 -1.53 0.45 3.05
C TYR A 226 -1.85 1.56 4.06
N PRO A 227 -2.43 2.69 3.63
CA PRO A 227 -2.82 3.77 4.53
C PRO A 227 -3.84 3.29 5.56
N PRO A 228 -3.64 3.53 6.87
CA PRO A 228 -4.60 3.16 7.91
C PRO A 228 -6.03 3.59 7.62
N ARG A 229 -6.21 4.80 7.09
CA ARG A 229 -7.49 5.37 6.68
C ARG A 229 -8.18 4.57 5.58
N GLU A 230 -7.42 4.07 4.60
CA GLU A 230 -7.96 3.18 3.55
C GLU A 230 -8.29 1.81 4.14
N THR A 231 -7.44 1.29 5.02
CA THR A 231 -7.69 0.05 5.75
C THR A 231 -8.92 0.15 6.65
N ALA A 232 -9.15 1.29 7.30
CA ALA A 232 -10.34 1.54 8.11
C ALA A 232 -11.61 1.48 7.26
N ALA A 233 -11.60 2.10 6.07
CA ALA A 233 -12.71 2.00 5.13
C ALA A 233 -13.00 0.54 4.74
N ARG A 234 -11.95 -0.25 4.48
CA ARG A 234 -12.07 -1.69 4.18
C ARG A 234 -12.61 -2.50 5.36
N ILE A 235 -12.20 -2.19 6.59
CA ILE A 235 -12.74 -2.82 7.81
C ILE A 235 -14.25 -2.59 7.88
N VAL A 236 -14.70 -1.35 7.72
CA VAL A 236 -16.14 -1.03 7.71
C VAL A 236 -16.88 -1.78 6.60
N THR A 237 -16.34 -1.81 5.38
CA THR A 237 -16.97 -2.53 4.26
C THR A 237 -17.01 -4.04 4.47
N ALA A 238 -15.96 -4.64 5.02
CA ALA A 238 -15.89 -6.08 5.27
C ALA A 238 -16.82 -6.55 6.40
N SER A 239 -17.21 -5.64 7.29
CA SER A 239 -18.09 -5.93 8.43
C SER A 239 -19.58 -5.75 8.14
N GLY A 240 -19.97 -5.12 7.03
CA GLY A 240 -21.36 -5.18 6.54
C GLY A 240 -21.56 -6.50 5.76
N GLN A 241 -22.57 -7.34 6.00
CA GLN A 241 -23.95 -7.10 6.48
C GLN A 241 -24.62 -5.88 5.85
#